data_AF-A0A318MXJ0-F1
#
_entry.id   AF-A0A318MXJ0-F1
#
_cell.length_a   1.000
_cell.length_b   1.000
_cell.length_c   1.000
_cell.angle_alpha   90.00
_cell.angle_beta   90.00
_cell.angle_gamma   90.00
#
_symmetry.space_group_name_H-M   'P 1'
#
loop_
_entity.id
_entity.type
_entity.pdbx_description
1 polymer ?
#
loop_
_entity_poly.entity_id
_entity_poly.type
_entity_poly.pdbx_seq_one_letter_code
_entity_poly.pdbx_strand_id
1 'polypeptide(L)'
;MNIYSEQKKMTSYFPSILDKLDSLIENSKIQDSQIVIYLEGGHFNSSYGADDFSINSLNDACFLGRLLIKKYQRKIRLMYGVLVDNLGMSCSEETCSLIPNQNIQEKEHLPDELESIITENTFIKRDKLVLSFERATKNRAIKSLKMLLKNNVSELSEVPNEPYNDIIFKKSFLLARRKADQYVAKCPALIAQHYKDIETIVKKRFPKTEHCIIIDWSELDDKNKVVQGKQASKIFKNSPYPVIDIINIFFCDDKGEIFEINFS
;
A
#
# COMPACT_ATOMS: atom_id res chain seq x y z
N MET A 1 -31.38 0.98 17.75
CA MET A 1 -30.20 0.44 18.46
C MET A 1 -29.51 -0.49 17.48
N ASN A 2 -28.28 -0.23 17.02
CA ASN A 2 -27.10 -0.25 17.88
C ASN A 2 -26.08 0.85 17.50
N ILE A 3 -26.20 1.99 18.17
CA ILE A 3 -25.17 3.02 18.29
C ILE A 3 -24.17 2.61 19.41
N TYR A 4 -24.48 1.60 20.23
CA TYR A 4 -23.70 1.19 21.41
C TYR A 4 -22.37 0.46 21.11
N SER A 5 -21.97 0.27 19.85
CA SER A 5 -20.57 -0.09 19.52
C SER A 5 -19.67 1.14 19.32
N GLU A 6 -20.21 2.37 19.41
CA GLU A 6 -19.44 3.63 19.58
C GLU A 6 -18.42 3.57 20.74
N GLN A 7 -18.45 2.51 21.55
CA GLN A 7 -17.58 2.25 22.70
C GLN A 7 -16.49 1.17 22.51
N LYS A 8 -16.30 0.54 21.34
CA LYS A 8 -15.13 -0.35 21.15
C LYS A 8 -13.84 0.46 20.93
N LYS A 9 -13.58 1.40 21.86
CA LYS A 9 -12.50 2.40 21.94
C LYS A 9 -12.44 3.31 20.70
N MET A 10 -12.33 4.62 20.88
CA MET A 10 -11.53 5.37 19.91
C MET A 10 -10.24 4.59 19.79
N THR A 11 -9.99 3.94 18.66
CA THR A 11 -8.78 3.15 18.42
C THR A 11 -7.64 4.06 18.84
N SER A 12 -6.93 3.67 19.91
CA SER A 12 -6.20 4.60 20.81
C SER A 12 -5.15 5.44 20.09
N TYR A 13 -4.83 5.06 18.87
CA TYR A 13 -3.81 5.59 18.01
C TYR A 13 -4.30 6.67 17.03
N PHE A 14 -5.61 6.80 16.77
CA PHE A 14 -6.14 7.82 15.85
C PHE A 14 -5.78 9.26 16.21
N PRO A 15 -5.79 9.69 17.50
CA PRO A 15 -5.29 11.01 17.86
C PRO A 15 -3.86 11.25 17.34
N SER A 16 -2.95 10.29 17.51
CA SER A 16 -1.57 10.39 16.99
C SER A 16 -1.49 10.45 15.48
N ILE A 17 -2.35 9.72 14.76
CA ILE A 17 -2.46 9.83 13.30
C ILE A 17 -2.93 11.24 12.91
N LEU A 18 -3.96 11.75 13.57
CA LEU A 18 -4.51 13.08 13.29
C LEU A 18 -3.49 14.20 13.56
N ASP A 19 -2.70 14.09 14.64
CA ASP A 19 -1.64 15.05 14.97
C ASP A 19 -0.53 15.04 13.91
N LYS A 20 -0.14 13.85 13.44
CA LYS A 20 0.83 13.76 12.33
C LYS A 20 0.27 14.36 11.04
N LEU A 21 -1.00 14.09 10.73
CA LEU A 21 -1.66 14.64 9.55
C LEU A 21 -1.80 16.15 9.62
N ASP A 22 -2.10 16.73 10.78
CA ASP A 22 -2.09 18.19 10.97
C ASP A 22 -0.74 18.76 10.56
N SER A 23 0.35 18.19 11.08
CA SER A 23 1.71 18.62 10.74
C SER A 23 2.02 18.49 9.25
N LEU A 24 1.64 17.38 8.61
CA LEU A 24 1.88 17.19 7.17
C LEU A 24 1.07 18.17 6.31
N ILE A 25 -0.20 18.39 6.68
CA ILE A 25 -1.11 19.29 5.96
C ILE A 25 -0.69 20.75 6.14
N GLU A 26 -0.30 21.17 7.34
CA GLU A 26 0.22 22.52 7.60
C GLU A 26 1.55 22.80 6.88
N ASN A 27 2.43 21.80 6.84
CA ASN A 27 3.71 21.91 6.14
C ASN A 27 3.57 21.89 4.61
N SER A 28 2.45 21.37 4.10
CA SER A 28 2.11 21.51 2.69
C SER A 28 1.80 23.00 2.43
N LYS A 29 2.83 23.78 2.06
CA LYS A 29 2.74 25.21 1.72
C LYS A 29 1.93 25.49 0.45
N ILE A 30 1.05 24.57 0.06
CA ILE A 30 0.47 24.49 -1.27
C ILE A 30 -0.93 25.09 -1.20
N GLN A 31 -0.99 26.42 -1.36
CA GLN A 31 -2.21 27.20 -1.19
C GLN A 31 -3.35 26.80 -2.14
N ASP A 32 -3.03 26.16 -3.28
CA ASP A 32 -4.01 25.82 -4.33
C ASP A 32 -4.06 24.33 -4.74
N SER A 33 -3.21 23.46 -4.18
CA SER A 33 -3.22 22.03 -4.52
C SER A 33 -4.12 21.22 -3.60
N GLN A 34 -4.71 20.15 -4.15
CA GLN A 34 -5.51 19.21 -3.37
C GLN A 34 -4.60 18.12 -2.79
N ILE A 35 -4.51 18.06 -1.47
CA ILE A 35 -3.87 16.95 -0.75
C ILE A 35 -4.76 15.72 -0.91
N VAL A 36 -4.19 14.61 -1.35
CA VAL A 36 -4.91 13.33 -1.42
C VAL A 36 -4.47 12.44 -0.27
N ILE A 37 -5.41 12.01 0.55
CA ILE A 37 -5.15 10.97 1.56
C ILE A 37 -5.69 9.64 1.01
N TYR A 38 -4.81 8.69 0.80
CA TYR A 38 -5.12 7.32 0.37
C TYR A 38 -5.13 6.41 1.59
N LEU A 39 -6.27 5.80 1.87
CA LEU A 39 -6.49 4.91 3.02
C LEU A 39 -6.55 3.48 2.50
N GLU A 40 -5.57 2.66 2.87
CA GLU A 40 -5.47 1.26 2.46
C GLU A 40 -5.72 0.32 3.63
N GLY A 41 -6.81 -0.44 3.55
CA GLY A 41 -7.16 -1.47 4.51
C GLY A 41 -7.96 -2.57 3.81
N GLY A 42 -8.24 -3.66 4.50
CA GLY A 42 -8.96 -4.78 3.89
C GLY A 42 -8.09 -5.64 2.99
N HIS A 43 -6.78 -5.68 3.20
CA HIS A 43 -5.90 -6.59 2.45
C HIS A 43 -6.33 -8.04 2.73
N PHE A 44 -6.64 -8.78 1.67
CA PHE A 44 -7.11 -10.17 1.78
C PHE A 44 -6.44 -11.09 0.76
N ASN A 45 -6.41 -12.38 1.07
CA ASN A 45 -5.96 -13.41 0.14
C ASN A 45 -7.13 -13.92 -0.71
N SER A 46 -6.99 -13.84 -2.02
CA SER A 46 -8.02 -14.26 -2.99
C SER A 46 -8.45 -15.74 -2.89
N SER A 47 -7.63 -16.60 -2.26
CA SER A 47 -7.94 -18.03 -2.07
C SER A 47 -8.69 -18.32 -0.76
N TYR A 48 -8.53 -17.47 0.25
CA TYR A 48 -9.10 -17.68 1.60
C TYR A 48 -10.22 -16.69 1.94
N GLY A 49 -10.34 -15.59 1.18
CA GLY A 49 -11.30 -14.53 1.47
C GLY A 49 -10.78 -13.52 2.50
N ALA A 50 -11.69 -12.76 3.08
CA ALA A 50 -11.38 -11.77 4.12
C ALA A 50 -11.31 -12.44 5.49
N ASP A 51 -10.25 -12.15 6.22
CA ASP A 51 -10.09 -12.51 7.63
C ASP A 51 -10.43 -11.33 8.55
N ASP A 52 -10.25 -11.54 9.86
CA ASP A 52 -10.52 -10.53 10.88
C ASP A 52 -9.62 -9.29 10.70
N PHE A 53 -8.36 -9.44 10.31
CA PHE A 53 -7.48 -8.32 10.00
C PHE A 53 -8.03 -7.50 8.82
N SER A 54 -8.44 -8.16 7.73
CA SER A 54 -9.04 -7.53 6.56
C SER A 54 -10.26 -6.68 6.97
N ILE A 55 -11.17 -7.29 7.74
CA ILE A 55 -12.41 -6.65 8.19
C ILE A 55 -12.11 -5.45 9.11
N ASN A 56 -11.23 -5.63 10.09
CA ASN A 56 -10.93 -4.60 11.08
C ASN A 56 -10.17 -3.42 10.47
N SER A 57 -9.14 -3.68 9.65
CA SER A 57 -8.37 -2.63 8.98
C SER A 57 -9.22 -1.81 8.00
N LEU A 58 -10.16 -2.44 7.28
CA LEU A 58 -11.08 -1.71 6.41
C LEU A 58 -12.07 -0.85 7.21
N ASN A 59 -12.58 -1.36 8.33
CA ASN A 59 -13.42 -0.59 9.23
C ASN A 59 -12.69 0.63 9.82
N ASP A 60 -11.43 0.47 10.22
CA ASP A 60 -10.58 1.56 10.71
C ASP A 60 -10.30 2.60 9.62
N ALA A 61 -9.99 2.17 8.39
CA ALA A 61 -9.85 3.08 7.25
C ALA A 61 -11.13 3.86 6.99
N CYS A 62 -12.29 3.18 7.02
CA CYS A 62 -13.61 3.81 6.89
C CYS A 62 -13.87 4.84 7.98
N PHE A 63 -13.61 4.49 9.25
CA PHE A 63 -13.81 5.37 10.38
C PHE A 63 -12.88 6.58 10.36
N LEU A 64 -11.57 6.37 10.12
CA LEU A 64 -10.62 7.46 10.01
C LEU A 64 -11.02 8.41 8.88
N GLY A 65 -11.43 7.89 7.72
CA GLY A 65 -11.91 8.73 6.62
C GLY A 65 -13.08 9.65 7.01
N ARG A 66 -14.02 9.17 7.83
CA ARG A 66 -15.11 10.02 8.38
C ARG A 66 -14.57 11.16 9.25
N LEU A 67 -13.59 10.86 10.12
CA LEU A 67 -12.94 11.87 10.95
C LEU A 67 -12.19 12.91 10.09
N LEU A 68 -11.47 12.46 9.06
CA LEU A 68 -10.70 13.31 8.16
C LEU A 68 -11.59 14.27 7.38
N ILE A 69 -12.72 13.79 6.83
CA ILE A 69 -13.70 14.64 6.14
C ILE A 69 -14.28 15.68 7.09
N LYS A 70 -14.65 15.27 8.32
CA LYS A 70 -15.19 16.19 9.33
C LYS A 70 -14.18 17.27 9.71
N LYS A 71 -12.91 16.91 9.88
CA LYS A 71 -11.83 17.81 10.32
C LYS A 71 -11.32 18.74 9.21
N TYR A 72 -10.96 18.18 8.05
CA TYR A 72 -10.26 18.93 6.99
C TYR A 72 -11.16 19.37 5.83
N GLN A 73 -12.38 18.82 5.73
CA GLN A 73 -13.39 19.20 4.75
C GLN A 73 -12.83 19.23 3.32
N ARG A 74 -12.92 20.38 2.63
CA ARG A 74 -12.52 20.54 1.22
C ARG A 74 -11.01 20.62 1.00
N LYS A 75 -10.20 20.69 2.06
CA LYS A 75 -8.73 20.76 1.95
C LYS A 75 -8.13 19.45 1.45
N ILE A 76 -8.83 18.34 1.65
CA ILE A 76 -8.36 17.01 1.28
C ILE A 76 -9.30 16.35 0.27
N ARG A 77 -8.75 15.38 -0.46
CA ARG A 77 -9.49 14.35 -1.19
C ARG A 77 -9.18 13.00 -0.56
N LEU A 78 -10.21 12.17 -0.37
CA LEU A 78 -10.02 10.81 0.10
C LEU A 78 -10.05 9.82 -1.05
N MET A 79 -9.17 8.84 -0.96
CA MET A 79 -9.17 7.63 -1.76
C MET A 79 -9.08 6.42 -0.85
N TYR A 80 -9.70 5.31 -1.28
CA TYR A 80 -9.69 4.05 -0.55
C TYR A 80 -9.10 2.96 -1.43
N GLY A 81 -8.28 2.13 -0.83
CA GLY A 81 -7.57 1.03 -1.48
C GLY A 81 -7.78 -0.28 -0.74
N VAL A 82 -7.82 -1.36 -1.50
CA VAL A 82 -7.70 -2.74 -1.02
C VAL A 82 -6.61 -3.42 -1.84
N LEU A 83 -5.62 -3.98 -1.16
CA LEU A 83 -4.64 -4.87 -1.77
C LEU A 83 -5.22 -6.29 -1.80
N VAL A 84 -4.97 -7.04 -2.86
CA VAL A 84 -5.43 -8.41 -3.05
C VAL A 84 -4.21 -9.29 -3.26
N ASP A 85 -3.94 -10.18 -2.31
CA ASP A 85 -2.96 -11.23 -2.50
C ASP A 85 -3.55 -12.31 -3.43
N ASN A 86 -3.04 -12.31 -4.65
CA ASN A 86 -3.33 -13.30 -5.68
C ASN A 86 -2.05 -13.94 -6.26
N LEU A 87 -0.97 -13.94 -5.46
CA LEU A 87 0.28 -14.60 -5.83
C LEU A 87 0.19 -16.12 -5.66
N GLY A 88 -0.65 -16.61 -4.74
CA GLY A 88 -0.70 -18.04 -4.37
C GLY A 88 0.65 -18.52 -3.83
N MET A 89 1.00 -19.80 -4.04
CA MET A 89 2.31 -20.34 -3.61
C MET A 89 3.53 -19.75 -4.35
N SER A 90 3.35 -18.83 -5.30
CA SER A 90 4.42 -18.28 -6.14
C SER A 90 5.40 -17.33 -5.42
N CYS A 91 5.26 -17.14 -4.11
CA CYS A 91 6.18 -16.36 -3.27
C CYS A 91 7.41 -17.15 -2.82
N SER A 92 7.34 -18.49 -2.79
CA SER A 92 8.43 -19.36 -2.34
C SER A 92 9.37 -19.83 -3.46
N GLU A 93 9.07 -19.49 -4.73
CA GLU A 93 9.83 -19.99 -5.88
C GLU A 93 11.22 -19.34 -6.00
N GLU A 94 12.22 -20.16 -6.35
CA GLU A 94 13.60 -19.70 -6.58
C GLU A 94 13.79 -18.98 -7.92
N THR A 95 12.84 -19.14 -8.85
CA THR A 95 12.81 -18.49 -10.16
C THR A 95 11.37 -18.15 -10.52
N CYS A 96 11.13 -16.95 -11.05
CA CYS A 96 9.83 -16.52 -11.54
C CYS A 96 10.01 -16.05 -12.97
N SER A 97 9.26 -16.67 -13.88
CA SER A 97 8.98 -16.06 -15.17
C SER A 97 7.93 -14.97 -14.99
N LEU A 98 7.84 -14.00 -15.91
CA LEU A 98 6.67 -13.13 -15.96
C LEU A 98 5.46 -14.03 -16.12
N ILE A 99 4.64 -14.14 -15.07
CA ILE A 99 3.46 -14.99 -15.11
C ILE A 99 2.56 -14.37 -16.19
N PRO A 100 2.24 -15.11 -17.28
CA PRO A 100 1.32 -14.61 -18.27
C PRO A 100 0.05 -14.17 -17.55
N ASN A 101 -0.52 -13.03 -17.93
CA ASN A 101 -1.91 -12.73 -17.58
C ASN A 101 -2.74 -13.83 -18.24
N GLN A 102 -2.91 -14.97 -17.56
CA GLN A 102 -3.95 -15.89 -17.92
C GLN A 102 -5.23 -15.08 -17.84
N ASN A 103 -6.11 -15.21 -18.84
CA ASN A 103 -7.47 -14.68 -18.84
C ASN A 103 -8.33 -15.33 -17.74
N ILE A 104 -7.77 -15.57 -16.56
CA ILE A 104 -8.54 -15.51 -15.33
C ILE A 104 -9.00 -14.06 -15.34
N GLN A 105 -10.27 -13.84 -15.68
CA GLN A 105 -10.96 -12.64 -15.20
C GLN A 105 -10.65 -12.63 -13.71
N GLU A 106 -9.64 -11.85 -13.29
CA GLU A 106 -9.39 -11.54 -11.89
C GLU A 106 -10.71 -10.93 -11.47
N LYS A 107 -11.56 -11.78 -10.89
CA LYS A 107 -12.91 -11.41 -10.55
C LYS A 107 -12.71 -10.28 -9.55
N GLU A 108 -13.11 -9.08 -9.94
CA GLU A 108 -13.08 -7.84 -9.16
C GLU A 108 -14.00 -7.92 -7.93
N HIS A 109 -14.30 -9.12 -7.44
CA HIS A 109 -15.20 -9.38 -6.36
C HIS A 109 -14.40 -9.32 -5.07
N LEU A 110 -14.74 -8.31 -4.28
CA LEU A 110 -14.44 -8.30 -2.87
C LEU A 110 -15.20 -9.46 -2.21
N PRO A 111 -14.65 -10.06 -1.15
CA PRO A 111 -15.42 -10.89 -0.23
C PRO A 111 -16.67 -10.15 0.27
N ASP A 112 -17.75 -10.88 0.51
CA ASP A 112 -19.06 -10.31 0.88
C ASP A 112 -18.98 -9.46 2.15
N GLU A 113 -18.08 -9.81 3.07
CA GLU A 113 -17.80 -9.09 4.30
C GLU A 113 -17.24 -7.69 4.01
N LEU A 114 -16.26 -7.60 3.10
CA LEU A 114 -15.68 -6.31 2.71
C LEU A 114 -16.65 -5.50 1.87
N GLU A 115 -17.44 -6.14 1.00
CA GLU A 115 -18.44 -5.42 0.20
C GLU A 115 -19.56 -4.85 1.09
N SER A 116 -19.94 -5.55 2.16
CA SER A 116 -20.89 -5.03 3.14
C SER A 116 -20.37 -3.74 3.80
N ILE A 117 -19.10 -3.72 4.22
CA ILE A 117 -18.47 -2.53 4.82
C ILE A 117 -18.43 -1.35 3.84
N ILE A 118 -18.07 -1.60 2.58
CA ILE A 118 -18.00 -0.55 1.55
C ILE A 118 -19.40 -0.01 1.25
N THR A 119 -20.40 -0.88 1.13
CA THR A 119 -21.78 -0.51 0.81
C THR A 119 -22.44 0.30 1.93
N GLU A 120 -22.14 -0.02 3.18
CA GLU A 120 -22.62 0.74 4.35
C GLU A 120 -21.94 2.12 4.49
N ASN A 121 -20.77 2.32 3.87
CA ASN A 121 -20.02 3.55 3.99
C ASN A 121 -20.46 4.60 2.94
N THR A 122 -21.11 5.66 3.40
CA THR A 122 -21.59 6.75 2.54
C THR A 122 -20.49 7.57 1.84
N PHE A 123 -19.24 7.47 2.31
CA PHE A 123 -18.10 8.23 1.76
C PHE A 123 -17.30 7.43 0.74
N ILE A 124 -17.50 6.12 0.65
CA ILE A 124 -16.84 5.26 -0.33
C ILE A 124 -17.86 4.83 -1.36
N LYS A 125 -17.65 5.25 -2.60
CA LYS A 125 -18.39 4.64 -3.71
C LYS A 125 -17.60 3.45 -4.22
N ARG A 126 -18.28 2.32 -4.40
CA ARG A 126 -17.67 1.08 -4.87
C ARG A 126 -16.87 1.22 -6.18
N ASP A 127 -17.33 2.08 -7.09
CA ASP A 127 -16.65 2.39 -8.37
C ASP A 127 -15.40 3.28 -8.21
N LYS A 128 -15.21 3.87 -7.03
CA LYS A 128 -14.04 4.68 -6.67
C LYS A 128 -13.03 3.93 -5.82
N LEU A 129 -13.39 2.78 -5.27
CA LEU A 129 -12.44 1.91 -4.57
C LEU A 129 -11.33 1.47 -5.53
N VAL A 130 -10.09 1.52 -5.07
CA VAL A 130 -8.93 1.01 -5.81
C VAL A 130 -8.68 -0.43 -5.37
N LEU A 131 -8.73 -1.37 -6.32
CA LEU A 131 -8.27 -2.73 -6.11
C LEU A 131 -6.88 -2.89 -6.73
N SER A 132 -5.92 -3.29 -5.92
CA SER A 132 -4.56 -3.58 -6.35
C SER A 132 -4.30 -5.07 -6.21
N PHE A 133 -3.66 -5.69 -7.20
CA PHE A 133 -3.42 -7.14 -7.21
C PHE A 133 -1.92 -7.40 -7.17
N GLU A 134 -1.46 -8.17 -6.17
CA GLU A 134 -0.04 -8.40 -5.93
C GLU A 134 0.67 -9.05 -7.13
N ARG A 135 0.00 -9.93 -7.89
CA ARG A 135 0.55 -10.52 -9.12
C ARG A 135 0.88 -9.48 -10.18
N ALA A 136 -0.05 -8.57 -10.43
CA ALA A 136 0.16 -7.49 -11.40
C ALA A 136 1.26 -6.54 -10.92
N THR A 137 1.29 -6.24 -9.61
CA THR A 137 2.33 -5.44 -8.96
C THR A 137 3.71 -6.10 -9.07
N LYS A 138 3.84 -7.40 -8.84
CA LYS A 138 5.10 -8.17 -8.99
C LYS A 138 5.66 -8.06 -10.40
N ASN A 139 4.82 -8.22 -11.42
CA ASN A 139 5.23 -8.08 -12.81
C ASN A 139 5.72 -6.65 -13.13
N ARG A 140 5.04 -5.63 -12.60
CA ARG A 140 5.49 -4.23 -12.74
C ARG A 140 6.78 -3.96 -11.96
N ALA A 141 6.95 -4.57 -10.79
CA ALA A 141 8.14 -4.42 -9.96
C ALA A 141 9.40 -4.93 -10.68
N ILE A 142 9.31 -6.10 -11.32
CA ILE A 142 10.38 -6.64 -12.16
C ILE A 142 10.74 -5.67 -13.30
N LYS A 143 9.73 -5.11 -13.98
CA LYS A 143 9.96 -4.13 -15.06
C LYS A 143 10.65 -2.87 -14.54
N SER A 144 10.19 -2.32 -13.41
CA SER A 144 10.82 -1.17 -12.76
C SER A 144 12.28 -1.48 -12.38
N LEU A 145 12.55 -2.62 -11.74
CA LEU A 145 13.91 -3.01 -11.35
C LEU A 145 14.86 -3.13 -12.54
N LYS A 146 14.43 -3.77 -13.64
CA LYS A 146 15.22 -3.85 -14.88
C LYS A 146 15.61 -2.46 -15.38
N MET A 147 14.68 -1.51 -15.31
CA MET A 147 14.88 -0.14 -15.76
C MET A 147 15.82 0.64 -14.83
N LEU A 148 15.67 0.47 -13.51
CA LEU A 148 16.54 1.10 -12.51
C LEU A 148 17.98 0.60 -12.61
N LEU A 149 18.18 -0.70 -12.81
CA LEU A 149 19.51 -1.28 -13.05
C LEU A 149 20.14 -0.75 -14.35
N LYS A 150 19.36 -0.69 -15.44
CA LYS A 150 19.82 -0.11 -16.71
C LYS A 150 20.25 1.35 -16.57
N ASN A 151 19.59 2.10 -15.69
CA ASN A 151 19.87 3.50 -15.43
C ASN A 151 20.98 3.72 -14.38
N ASN A 152 21.63 2.66 -13.88
CA ASN A 152 22.71 2.73 -12.87
C ASN A 152 22.33 3.54 -11.62
N VAL A 153 21.12 3.33 -11.09
CA VAL A 153 20.68 3.97 -9.84
C VAL A 153 21.63 3.63 -8.69
N SER A 154 22.21 4.65 -8.06
CA SER A 154 23.32 4.52 -7.10
C SER A 154 22.98 3.71 -5.85
N GLU A 155 21.72 3.67 -5.47
CA GLU A 155 21.21 2.95 -4.31
C GLU A 155 21.00 1.46 -4.58
N LEU A 156 21.15 1.00 -5.82
CA LEU A 156 21.05 -0.42 -6.17
C LEU A 156 22.42 -1.01 -6.44
N SER A 157 22.65 -2.20 -5.89
CA SER A 157 23.83 -3.00 -6.18
C SER A 157 23.43 -4.41 -6.58
N GLU A 158 24.02 -4.92 -7.66
CA GLU A 158 23.96 -6.33 -8.03
C GLU A 158 25.17 -7.05 -7.41
N VAL A 159 24.92 -8.05 -6.57
CA VAL A 159 25.93 -8.80 -5.81
C VAL A 159 25.86 -10.28 -6.21
N PRO A 160 26.98 -10.92 -6.62
CA PRO A 160 26.99 -12.34 -6.92
C PRO A 160 26.62 -13.20 -5.71
N ASN A 161 25.69 -14.15 -5.89
CA ASN A 161 25.24 -15.09 -4.86
C ASN A 161 24.78 -16.41 -5.51
N GLU A 162 25.74 -17.25 -5.92
CA GLU A 162 25.53 -18.47 -6.71
C GLU A 162 24.34 -19.32 -6.23
N PRO A 163 23.43 -19.77 -7.12
CA PRO A 163 23.45 -19.63 -8.58
C PRO A 163 22.75 -18.35 -9.11
N TYR A 164 22.61 -17.33 -8.27
CA TYR A 164 21.88 -16.09 -8.56
C TYR A 164 22.78 -14.85 -8.44
N ASN A 165 22.29 -13.71 -8.90
CA ASN A 165 22.75 -12.40 -8.46
C ASN A 165 21.66 -11.77 -7.59
N ASP A 166 22.04 -11.27 -6.42
CA ASP A 166 21.16 -10.54 -5.53
C ASP A 166 21.13 -9.06 -5.91
N ILE A 167 19.93 -8.50 -6.05
CA ILE A 167 19.72 -7.07 -6.28
C ILE A 167 19.36 -6.45 -4.93
N ILE A 168 20.30 -5.70 -4.35
CA ILE A 168 20.24 -5.19 -2.98
C ILE A 168 20.06 -3.68 -2.99
N PHE A 169 19.15 -3.18 -2.14
CA PHE A 169 18.98 -1.76 -1.90
C PHE A 169 19.91 -1.28 -0.78
N LYS A 170 20.76 -0.27 -1.07
CA LYS A 170 21.70 0.37 -0.14
C LYS A 170 22.52 -0.60 0.71
N LYS A 171 22.90 -1.76 0.14
CA LYS A 171 23.61 -2.85 0.85
C LYS A 171 22.88 -3.35 2.11
N SER A 172 21.57 -3.15 2.20
CA SER A 172 20.78 -3.42 3.41
C SER A 172 19.85 -4.61 3.24
N PHE A 173 19.01 -4.62 2.19
CA PHE A 173 18.02 -5.68 1.99
C PHE A 173 17.78 -6.03 0.52
N LEU A 174 17.29 -7.26 0.31
CA LEU A 174 17.09 -7.87 -1.00
C LEU A 174 15.79 -7.36 -1.66
N LEU A 175 15.89 -6.83 -2.87
CA LEU A 175 14.74 -6.46 -3.71
C LEU A 175 14.38 -7.54 -4.70
N ALA A 176 15.37 -8.22 -5.28
CA ALA A 176 15.14 -9.30 -6.23
C ALA A 176 16.35 -10.23 -6.34
N ARG A 177 16.11 -11.45 -6.83
CA ARG A 177 17.17 -12.32 -7.35
C ARG A 177 17.11 -12.34 -8.86
N ARG A 178 18.26 -12.46 -9.50
CA ARG A 178 18.39 -12.60 -10.95
C ARG A 178 19.13 -13.89 -11.28
N LYS A 179 18.62 -14.65 -12.25
CA LYS A 179 19.31 -15.79 -12.87
C LYS A 179 19.26 -15.59 -14.38
N ALA A 180 20.41 -15.28 -14.99
CA ALA A 180 20.45 -14.83 -16.39
C ALA A 180 19.45 -13.69 -16.66
N ASP A 181 18.41 -13.92 -17.46
CA ASP A 181 17.37 -12.91 -17.78
C ASP A 181 16.09 -13.00 -16.94
N GLN A 182 16.03 -13.99 -16.04
CA GLN A 182 14.91 -14.22 -15.14
C GLN A 182 15.11 -13.46 -13.83
N TYR A 183 14.01 -12.87 -13.33
CA TYR A 183 14.02 -12.04 -12.12
C TYR A 183 12.94 -12.52 -11.17
N VAL A 184 13.29 -12.67 -9.90
CA VAL A 184 12.39 -12.97 -8.79
C VAL A 184 12.34 -11.74 -7.89
N ALA A 185 11.32 -10.91 -8.06
CA ALA A 185 11.07 -9.82 -7.12
C ALA A 185 10.67 -10.38 -5.74
N LYS A 186 11.25 -9.80 -4.69
CA LYS A 186 10.94 -10.10 -3.28
C LYS A 186 9.98 -9.06 -2.73
N CYS A 187 9.31 -9.37 -1.61
CA CYS A 187 8.22 -8.56 -1.08
C CYS A 187 8.52 -7.06 -0.95
N PRO A 188 9.73 -6.61 -0.51
CA PRO A 188 10.05 -5.18 -0.48
C PRO A 188 9.93 -4.51 -1.86
N ALA A 189 10.30 -5.19 -2.95
CA ALA A 189 10.16 -4.63 -4.30
C ALA A 189 8.69 -4.58 -4.76
N LEU A 190 7.86 -5.54 -4.33
CA LEU A 190 6.43 -5.53 -4.60
C LEU A 190 5.77 -4.35 -3.90
N ILE A 191 6.03 -4.15 -2.61
CA ILE A 191 5.49 -3.02 -1.84
C ILE A 191 6.01 -1.67 -2.39
N ALA A 192 7.30 -1.58 -2.74
CA ALA A 192 7.84 -0.37 -3.38
C ALA A 192 7.13 -0.02 -4.69
N GLN A 193 6.84 -1.04 -5.51
CA GLN A 193 6.07 -0.88 -6.73
C GLN A 193 4.61 -0.53 -6.45
N HIS A 194 4.00 -1.11 -5.42
CA HIS A 194 2.63 -0.82 -5.02
C HIS A 194 2.44 0.67 -4.68
N TYR A 195 3.34 1.25 -3.87
CA TYR A 195 3.29 2.69 -3.57
C TYR A 195 3.49 3.57 -4.82
N LYS A 196 4.32 3.14 -5.78
CA LYS A 196 4.45 3.80 -7.10
C LYS A 196 3.16 3.70 -7.93
N ASP A 197 2.47 2.57 -7.85
CA ASP A 197 1.19 2.37 -8.54
C ASP A 197 0.11 3.28 -7.94
N ILE A 198 0.06 3.42 -6.62
CA ILE A 198 -0.81 4.38 -5.93
C ILE A 198 -0.51 5.81 -6.38
N GLU A 199 0.76 6.23 -6.40
CA GLU A 199 1.17 7.55 -6.93
C GLU A 199 0.62 7.78 -8.34
N THR A 200 0.76 6.78 -9.22
CA THR A 200 0.29 6.85 -10.61
C THR A 200 -1.23 6.99 -10.68
N ILE A 201 -1.97 6.23 -9.87
CA ILE A 201 -3.43 6.29 -9.81
C ILE A 201 -3.90 7.64 -9.27
N VAL A 202 -3.28 8.13 -8.19
CA VAL A 202 -3.58 9.43 -7.57
C VAL A 202 -3.36 10.54 -8.58
N LYS A 203 -2.21 10.57 -9.25
CA LYS A 203 -1.89 11.58 -10.28
C LYS A 203 -2.87 11.54 -11.45
N LYS A 204 -3.33 10.36 -11.87
CA LYS A 204 -4.34 10.22 -12.93
C LYS A 204 -5.70 10.77 -12.50
N ARG A 205 -6.12 10.51 -11.27
CA ARG A 205 -7.44 10.93 -10.73
C ARG A 205 -7.46 12.40 -10.30
N PHE A 206 -6.35 12.88 -9.77
CA PHE A 206 -6.17 14.25 -9.29
C PHE A 206 -4.88 14.85 -9.86
N PRO A 207 -4.89 15.31 -11.12
CA PRO A 207 -3.67 15.79 -11.80
C PRO A 207 -3.01 17.01 -11.17
N LYS A 208 -3.76 17.76 -10.35
CA LYS A 208 -3.28 18.94 -9.60
C LYS A 208 -2.80 18.59 -8.19
N THR A 209 -2.77 17.31 -7.82
CA THR A 209 -2.28 16.91 -6.50
C THR A 209 -0.77 16.99 -6.46
N GLU A 210 -0.27 17.80 -5.54
CA GLU A 210 1.16 17.96 -5.29
C GLU A 210 1.62 17.18 -4.06
N HIS A 211 0.69 16.74 -3.21
CA HIS A 211 0.97 15.97 -1.99
C HIS A 211 -0.03 14.83 -1.82
N CYS A 212 0.48 13.62 -1.68
CA CYS A 212 -0.30 12.44 -1.33
C CYS A 212 0.22 11.82 -0.04
N ILE A 213 -0.69 11.51 0.87
CA ILE A 213 -0.41 10.83 2.13
C ILE A 213 -1.07 9.44 2.04
N ILE A 214 -0.28 8.39 2.10
CA ILE A 214 -0.74 7.00 2.11
C ILE A 214 -0.78 6.55 3.57
N ILE A 215 -1.91 6.04 4.02
CA ILE A 215 -2.05 5.37 5.32
C ILE A 215 -2.36 3.91 5.02
N ASP A 216 -1.42 3.05 5.38
CA ASP A 216 -1.38 1.64 5.01
C ASP A 216 -1.42 0.78 6.27
N TRP A 217 -2.52 0.06 6.43
CA TRP A 217 -2.73 -0.90 7.50
C TRP A 217 -2.17 -2.26 7.10
N SER A 218 -1.31 -2.82 7.93
CA SER A 218 -0.65 -4.10 7.67
C SER A 218 -0.60 -4.97 8.93
N GLU A 219 -0.48 -6.27 8.75
CA GLU A 219 -0.18 -7.20 9.86
C GLU A 219 1.25 -6.97 10.37
N LEU A 220 1.51 -7.30 11.64
CA LEU A 220 2.85 -7.18 12.23
C LEU A 220 3.88 -8.08 11.52
N ASP A 221 3.47 -9.26 11.06
CA ASP A 221 4.33 -10.19 10.31
C ASP A 221 4.84 -9.57 9.00
N ASP A 222 4.09 -8.62 8.46
CA ASP A 222 4.42 -7.87 7.25
C ASP A 222 5.27 -6.62 7.51
N LYS A 223 5.56 -6.28 8.77
CA LYS A 223 6.29 -5.07 9.12
C LYS A 223 7.61 -4.91 8.35
N ASN A 224 8.41 -5.97 8.30
CA ASN A 224 9.72 -5.89 7.64
C ASN A 224 9.59 -5.63 6.14
N LYS A 225 8.68 -6.34 5.44
CA LYS A 225 8.49 -6.15 3.99
C LYS A 225 7.93 -4.78 3.67
N VAL A 226 7.02 -4.27 4.51
CA VAL A 226 6.36 -2.98 4.34
C VAL A 226 7.32 -1.81 4.57
N VAL A 227 8.06 -1.81 5.70
CA VAL A 227 9.03 -0.76 6.01
C VAL A 227 10.15 -0.71 4.97
N GLN A 228 10.68 -1.87 4.56
CA GLN A 228 11.71 -1.93 3.51
C GLN A 228 11.16 -1.48 2.15
N GLY A 229 9.93 -1.87 1.81
CA GLY A 229 9.26 -1.43 0.59
C GLY A 229 9.04 0.08 0.55
N LYS A 230 8.62 0.69 1.65
CA LYS A 230 8.53 2.15 1.81
C LYS A 230 9.88 2.83 1.56
N GLN A 231 10.97 2.31 2.12
CA GLN A 231 12.31 2.86 1.87
C GLN A 231 12.72 2.77 0.40
N ALA A 232 12.50 1.62 -0.23
CA ALA A 232 12.83 1.38 -1.63
C ALA A 232 11.91 2.14 -2.61
N SER A 233 10.67 2.48 -2.21
CA SER A 233 9.72 3.22 -3.05
C SER A 233 10.31 4.53 -3.61
N LYS A 234 11.23 5.16 -2.87
CA LYS A 234 11.90 6.42 -3.24
C LYS A 234 12.62 6.34 -4.58
N ILE A 235 13.22 5.19 -4.92
CA ILE A 235 13.89 4.99 -6.21
C ILE A 235 12.95 4.44 -7.28
N PHE A 236 11.77 3.95 -6.91
CA PHE A 236 10.76 3.48 -7.86
C PHE A 236 9.97 4.64 -8.48
N LYS A 237 9.92 5.80 -7.81
CA LYS A 237 9.17 6.99 -8.25
C LYS A 237 9.55 7.43 -9.66
N ASN A 238 8.54 7.80 -10.45
CA ASN A 238 8.73 8.33 -11.80
C ASN A 238 8.74 9.87 -11.82
N SER A 239 8.30 10.52 -10.75
CA SER A 239 8.11 11.96 -10.71
C SER A 239 8.46 12.53 -9.34
N PRO A 240 8.96 13.78 -9.26
CA PRO A 240 9.07 14.48 -7.98
C PRO A 240 7.70 14.80 -7.37
N TYR A 241 6.62 14.73 -8.15
CA TYR A 241 5.26 15.04 -7.71
C TYR A 241 4.23 13.96 -8.08
N PRO A 242 3.29 13.65 -7.16
CA PRO A 242 3.15 14.26 -5.83
C PRO A 242 4.26 13.87 -4.84
N VAL A 243 4.56 14.75 -3.89
CA VAL A 243 5.30 14.38 -2.67
C VAL A 243 4.50 13.28 -1.98
N ILE A 244 5.16 12.18 -1.61
CA ILE A 244 4.50 11.03 -0.97
C ILE A 244 5.02 10.91 0.46
N ASP A 245 4.10 11.00 1.42
CA ASP A 245 4.30 10.53 2.78
C ASP A 245 3.55 9.22 2.99
N ILE A 246 4.15 8.27 3.69
CA ILE A 246 3.56 6.95 3.94
C ILE A 246 3.55 6.74 5.45
N ILE A 247 2.38 6.42 6.00
CA ILE A 247 2.19 6.07 7.40
C ILE A 247 1.78 4.61 7.43
N ASN A 248 2.62 3.75 8.00
CA ASN A 248 2.28 2.33 8.16
C ASN A 248 1.74 2.08 9.57
N ILE A 249 0.63 1.35 9.68
CA ILE A 249 -0.02 0.98 10.93
C ILE A 249 0.03 -0.54 11.04
N PHE A 250 0.65 -1.06 12.10
CA PHE A 250 0.85 -2.51 12.28
C PHE A 250 -0.04 -3.08 13.38
N PHE A 251 -0.83 -4.08 13.04
CA PHE A 251 -1.71 -4.80 13.97
C PHE A 251 -0.92 -5.89 14.69
N CYS A 252 -0.92 -5.93 16.03
CA CYS A 252 -0.31 -7.03 16.78
C CYS A 252 -1.18 -8.29 16.80
N ASP A 253 -2.48 -8.16 16.56
CA ASP A 253 -3.40 -9.27 16.52
C ASP A 253 -4.57 -9.02 15.56
N ASP A 254 -5.28 -10.11 15.26
CA ASP A 254 -6.45 -10.11 14.39
C ASP A 254 -7.63 -9.32 14.99
N LYS A 255 -7.59 -9.00 16.29
CA LYS A 255 -8.65 -8.28 17.01
C LYS A 255 -8.58 -6.77 16.86
N GLY A 256 -7.57 -6.26 16.14
CA GLY A 256 -7.41 -4.84 15.89
C GLY A 256 -6.58 -4.10 16.92
N GLU A 257 -5.80 -4.81 17.74
CA GLU A 257 -4.85 -4.15 18.62
C GLU A 257 -3.64 -3.68 17.79
N ILE A 258 -3.27 -2.40 17.95
CA ILE A 258 -2.12 -1.82 17.23
C ILE A 258 -0.84 -2.07 18.00
N PHE A 259 0.15 -2.62 17.32
CA PHE A 259 1.51 -2.75 17.80
C PHE A 259 2.29 -1.43 17.68
N GLU A 260 2.30 -0.85 16.48
CA GLU A 260 3.17 0.27 16.13
C GLU A 260 2.58 1.11 15.01
N ILE A 261 2.87 2.42 15.03
CA ILE A 261 2.69 3.31 13.89
C ILE A 261 4.05 3.81 13.42
N ASN A 262 4.37 3.58 12.15
CA ASN A 262 5.57 4.08 11.52
C ASN A 262 5.29 5.35 10.70
N PHE A 263 5.66 6.50 11.27
CA PHE A 263 5.53 7.82 10.64
C PHE A 263 6.75 8.27 9.80
N SER A 264 7.85 7.52 9.83
CA SER A 264 9.20 7.93 9.37
C SER A 264 9.47 7.73 7.89
#